data_AF-A0A6A6D705-F1
#
_entry.id   AF-A0A6A6D705-F1
#
_cell.length_a   1.000
_cell.length_b   1.000
_cell.length_c   1.000
_cell.angle_alpha   90.00
_cell.angle_beta   90.00
_cell.angle_gamma   90.00
#
_symmetry.space_group_name_H-M   'P 1'
#
loop_
_entity.id
_entity.type
_entity.pdbx_description
1 polymer ?
#
loop_
_entity_poly.entity_id
_entity_poly.type
_entity_poly.pdbx_seq_one_letter_code
_entity_poly.pdbx_strand_id
1 'polypeptide(L)' 'MEMLILLGIQGSPHWDNSFCKADPEETIEKAQVAKSVPILEYDLIYGKAGPLVGIWNKAAVVAV' A
#
# COMPACT_ATOMS: atom_id res chain seq x y z
N MET A 1 -23.44 -4.19 -20.23
CA MET A 1 -23.42 -3.23 -19.11
C MET A 1 -24.66 -3.50 -18.28
N GLU A 2 -24.62 -3.92 -17.02
CA GLU A 2 -23.51 -4.07 -16.09
C GLU A 2 -23.82 -5.24 -15.16
N MET A 3 -22.92 -6.21 -15.17
CA MET A 3 -22.90 -7.36 -14.28
C MET A 3 -21.99 -6.97 -13.11
N LEU A 4 -22.50 -6.20 -12.14
CA LEU A 4 -21.69 -5.77 -10.99
C LEU A 4 -22.50 -5.64 -9.68
N ILE A 5 -23.49 -6.51 -9.46
CA ILE A 5 -24.29 -6.54 -8.20
C ILE A 5 -24.10 -7.86 -7.42
N LEU A 6 -23.08 -8.68 -7.75
CA LEU A 6 -22.90 -10.00 -7.11
C LEU A 6 -21.65 -10.19 -6.24
N LEU A 7 -20.92 -9.11 -5.89
CA LEU A 7 -19.79 -9.19 -4.95
C LEU A 7 -20.07 -8.63 -3.54
N GLY A 8 -21.34 -8.34 -3.24
CA GLY A 8 -21.82 -7.97 -1.90
C GLY A 8 -22.58 -9.09 -1.20
N ILE A 9 -22.12 -10.34 -1.31
CA ILE A 9 -22.75 -11.47 -0.62
C ILE A 9 -22.42 -11.36 0.88
N GLN A 10 -23.48 -11.30 1.69
CA GLN A 10 -23.45 -11.24 3.15
C GLN A 10 -22.48 -12.30 3.72
N GLY A 11 -21.43 -11.86 4.41
CA GLY A 11 -20.52 -12.74 5.14
C GLY A 11 -19.03 -12.49 4.91
N SER A 12 -18.63 -11.71 3.89
CA SER A 12 -17.25 -11.22 3.83
C SER A 12 -17.05 -10.15 4.91
N PRO A 13 -16.02 -10.22 5.78
CA PRO A 13 -15.68 -9.10 6.62
C PRO A 13 -15.41 -7.91 5.71
N HIS A 14 -16.23 -6.88 5.83
CA HIS A 14 -16.02 -5.64 5.11
C HIS A 14 -14.78 -4.99 5.70
N TRP A 15 -13.62 -5.27 5.11
CA TRP A 15 -12.40 -4.52 5.36
C TRP A 15 -12.52 -3.22 4.59
N ASP A 16 -13.16 -2.23 5.20
CA ASP A 16 -13.09 -0.86 4.74
C ASP A 16 -11.63 -0.38 4.91
N ASN A 17 -10.85 -0.44 3.84
CA ASN A 17 -9.47 0.03 3.83
C ASN A 17 -9.38 1.57 3.72
N SER A 18 -10.50 2.29 3.93
CA SER A 18 -10.63 3.73 3.75
C SER A 18 -10.54 4.54 5.05
N PHE A 19 -10.22 3.92 6.20
CA PHE A 19 -10.06 4.65 7.47
C PHE A 19 -8.70 5.36 7.60
N CYS A 20 -8.23 6.03 6.54
CA CYS A 20 -7.23 7.08 6.74
C CYS A 20 -7.97 8.38 7.09
N LYS A 21 -8.28 8.54 8.39
CA LYS A 21 -8.80 9.82 8.95
C LYS A 21 -7.70 10.85 9.19
N ALA A 22 -6.50 10.61 8.66
CA ALA A 22 -5.34 11.45 8.90
C ALA A 22 -5.54 12.81 8.22
N ASP A 23 -5.34 13.87 8.99
CA ASP A 23 -5.24 15.21 8.46
C ASP A 23 -3.91 15.38 7.67
N PRO A 24 -3.73 16.50 6.94
CA PRO A 24 -2.51 16.72 6.17
C PRO A 24 -1.23 16.68 7.01
N GLU A 25 -1.29 17.11 8.27
CA GLU A 25 -0.15 17.15 9.19
C GLU A 25 0.24 15.73 9.61
N GLU A 26 -0.73 14.92 10.06
CA GLU A 26 -0.54 13.50 10.38
C GLU A 26 -0.04 12.71 9.15
N THR A 27 -0.50 13.08 7.95
CA THR A 27 -0.02 12.47 6.70
C THR A 27 1.45 12.78 6.43
N ILE A 28 1.88 14.02 6.67
CA ILE A 28 3.28 14.41 6.52
C ILE A 28 4.15 13.66 7.52
N GLU A 29 3.73 13.57 8.79
CA GLU A 29 4.47 12.85 9.82
C GLU A 29 4.61 11.36 9.48
N LYS A 30 3.52 10.72 9.06
CA LYS A 30 3.54 9.31 8.62
C LYS A 30 4.41 9.10 7.40
N ALA A 31 4.43 10.05 6.47
CA ALA A 31 5.32 9.98 5.32
C ALA A 31 6.80 10.05 5.74
N GLN A 32 7.15 10.90 6.71
CA GLN A 32 8.52 10.94 7.24
C GLN A 32 8.90 9.64 7.94
N VAL A 33 8.01 9.07 8.75
CA VAL A 33 8.23 7.77 9.39
C VAL A 33 8.39 6.66 8.34
N ALA A 34 7.52 6.62 7.32
CA ALA A 34 7.60 5.63 6.26
C ALA A 34 8.92 5.72 5.47
N LYS A 35 9.43 6.93 5.21
CA LYS A 35 10.74 7.13 4.56
C LYS A 35 11.92 6.59 5.37
N SER A 36 11.77 6.48 6.69
CA SER A 36 12.82 5.90 7.56
C SER A 36 12.91 4.38 7.49
N VAL A 37 11.89 3.71 6.93
CA VAL A 37 11.88 2.25 6.80
C VAL A 37 12.80 1.85 5.62
N PRO A 38 13.82 1.01 5.85
CA PRO A 38 14.71 0.58 4.79
C PRO A 38 13.98 -0.32 3.79
N ILE A 39 14.25 -0.11 2.50
CA ILE A 39 13.75 -0.98 1.44
C ILE A 39 14.51 -2.29 1.50
N LEU A 40 13.77 -3.40 1.59
CA LEU A 40 14.35 -4.73 1.58
C LEU A 40 14.85 -5.09 0.18
N GLU A 41 15.98 -5.80 0.10
CA GLU A 41 16.54 -6.30 -1.17
C GLU A 41 15.69 -7.43 -1.79
N TYR A 42 14.84 -8.08 -0.99
CA TYR A 42 14.05 -9.24 -1.39
C TYR A 42 12.56 -9.04 -1.06
N ASP A 43 11.70 -9.50 -1.95
CA ASP A 43 10.26 -9.62 -1.71
C ASP A 43 10.02 -10.85 -0.81
N LEU A 44 9.19 -10.71 0.22
CA LEU A 44 8.95 -11.81 1.17
C LEU A 44 8.19 -12.99 0.55
N ILE A 45 7.46 -12.77 -0.54
CA ILE A 45 6.68 -13.78 -1.25
C ILE A 45 7.48 -14.32 -2.44
N TYR A 46 8.11 -13.43 -3.21
CA TYR A 46 8.71 -13.77 -4.50
C TYR A 46 10.25 -13.79 -4.51
N GLY A 47 10.90 -13.39 -3.41
CA GLY A 47 12.36 -13.37 -3.29
C GLY A 47 13.03 -12.24 -4.09
N LYS A 48 14.24 -12.50 -4.58
CA LYS A 48 15.04 -11.50 -5.30
C LYS A 48 14.35 -11.15 -6.62
N ALA A 49 14.29 -9.86 -6.94
CA ALA A 49 13.57 -9.33 -8.11
C ALA A 49 12.05 -9.56 -8.09
N GLY A 50 11.47 -9.84 -6.92
CA GLY A 50 10.02 -9.80 -6.75
C GLY A 50 9.43 -8.42 -7.05
N PRO A 51 8.13 -8.36 -7.40
CA PRO A 51 7.50 -7.13 -7.85
C PRO A 51 7.56 -6.00 -6.81
N LEU A 52 7.53 -6.33 -5.50
CA LEU A 52 7.61 -5.31 -4.44
C LEU A 52 8.95 -4.58 -4.43
N VAL A 53 10.06 -5.29 -4.69
CA VAL A 53 11.39 -4.67 -4.76
C VAL A 53 11.41 -3.60 -5.85
N GLY A 54 10.82 -3.88 -7.01
CA GLY A 54 10.72 -2.91 -8.10
C GLY A 54 9.83 -1.70 -7.76
N ILE A 55 8.71 -1.94 -7.09
CA ILE A 55 7.77 -0.88 -6.69
C ILE A 55 8.40 0.04 -5.64
N TRP A 56 9.02 -0.51 -4.61
CA TRP A 56 9.68 0.27 -3.55
C TRP A 56 10.82 1.12 -4.09
N ASN A 57 11.66 0.55 -4.97
CA ASN A 57 12.74 1.32 -5.60
C ASN A 57 12.21 2.48 -6.45
N LYS A 58 11.14 2.28 -7.23
CA LYS A 58 10.51 3.37 -7.99
C LYS A 58 9.94 4.46 -7.08
N ALA A 59 9.29 4.07 -5.98
CA ALA A 59 8.76 5.01 -5.00
C ALA A 59 9.86 5.85 -4.35
N ALA A 60 11.03 5.26 -4.07
CA ALA A 60 12.18 5.99 -3.54
C ALA A 60 12.71 7.05 -4.52
N VAL A 61 12.72 6.76 -5.82
CA VAL A 61 13.21 7.71 -6.85
C VAL A 61 12.29 8.93 -6.99
N VAL A 62 10.96 8.75 -6.86
CA VAL A 62 9.98 9.84 -6.96
C VAL A 62 9.95 10.71 -5.69
N ALA A 63 10.47 10.21 -4.57
CA ALA A 63 10.47 10.90 -3.29
C ALA A 63 11.63 11.90 -3.08
N VAL A 64 12.46 12.11 -4.12
CA VAL A 64 13.59 13.08 -4.21
C VAL A 64 13.15 14.31 -5.00
#